data_AF-A0A0G0BBQ5-F1
#
_entry.id   AF-A0A0G0BBQ5-F1
#
_cell.length_a   1.000
_cell.length_b   1.000
_cell.length_c   1.000
_cell.angle_alpha   90.00
_cell.angle_beta   90.00
_cell.angle_gamma   90.00
#
_symmetry.space_group_name_H-M   'P 1'
#
loop_
_entity.id
_entity.type
_entity.pdbx_description
1 polymer ?
#
loop_
_entity_poly.entity_id
_entity_poly.type
_entity_poly.pdbx_seq_one_letter_code
_entity_poly.pdbx_strand_id
1 'polypeptide(L)'
;MNHEALNFISSNQGKYNFYVWSNNQRTTLEEILKENNLNNLFKSTVSGTDVKLFKPDPEGFYRLYDTSQNKKDYLMIGDSENDKKAAENSGIDYLYLHI
;
A
#
# COMPACT_ATOMS: atom_id res chain seq x y z
N MET A 1 4.20 11.92 -9.77
CA MET A 1 4.55 10.99 -8.69
C MET A 1 5.39 11.75 -7.68
N ASN A 2 5.08 11.63 -6.39
CA ASN A 2 5.72 12.43 -5.35
C ASN A 2 7.14 11.91 -5.05
N HIS A 3 8.16 12.70 -5.41
CA HIS A 3 9.56 12.32 -5.24
C HIS A 3 10.00 12.20 -3.78
N GLU A 4 9.39 12.96 -2.86
CA GLU A 4 9.70 12.87 -1.42
C GLU A 4 9.29 11.51 -0.85
N ALA A 5 8.09 11.04 -1.21
CA ALA A 5 7.62 9.72 -0.81
C ALA A 5 8.55 8.59 -1.32
N LEU A 6 9.01 8.68 -2.57
CA LEU A 6 9.94 7.70 -3.13
C LEU A 6 11.32 7.74 -2.47
N ASN A 7 11.83 8.93 -2.18
CA ASN A 7 13.10 9.10 -1.47
C ASN A 7 13.01 8.53 -0.05
N PHE A 8 11.88 8.75 0.65
CA PHE A 8 11.62 8.16 1.94
C PHE A 8 11.61 6.62 1.89
N ILE A 9 10.87 6.04 0.94
CA ILE A 9 10.80 4.58 0.75
C ILE A 9 12.19 4.02 0.49
N SER A 10 12.93 4.60 -0.46
CA SER A 10 14.26 4.13 -0.87
C SER A 10 15.28 4.21 0.28
N SER A 11 15.25 5.29 1.06
CA SER A 11 16.20 5.50 2.17
C SER A 11 15.91 4.64 3.41
N ASN A 12 14.73 4.02 3.48
CA ASN A 12 14.28 3.27 4.66
C ASN A 12 13.99 1.78 4.38
N GLN A 13 14.42 1.24 3.24
CA GLN A 13 14.25 -0.19 2.88
C GLN A 13 14.84 -1.17 3.92
N GLY A 14 15.85 -0.75 4.70
CA GLY A 14 16.42 -1.56 5.78
C GLY A 14 15.68 -1.49 7.12
N LYS A 15 14.66 -0.63 7.23
CA LYS A 15 13.93 -0.37 8.49
C LYS A 15 12.47 -0.80 8.43
N TYR A 16 11.84 -0.69 7.26
CA TYR A 16 10.43 -1.01 7.06
C TYR A 16 10.24 -1.95 5.87
N ASN A 17 9.20 -2.78 5.95
CA ASN A 17 8.68 -3.47 4.78
C ASN A 17 7.67 -2.55 4.09
N PHE A 18 7.84 -2.35 2.79
CA PHE A 18 6.91 -1.55 1.99
C PHE A 18 6.01 -2.45 1.16
N TYR A 19 4.76 -2.05 1.02
CA TYR A 19 3.73 -2.74 0.25
C TYR A 19 2.94 -1.74 -0.59
N VAL A 20 2.29 -2.21 -1.65
CA VAL A 20 1.33 -1.40 -2.41
C VAL A 20 -0.05 -2.00 -2.34
N TRP A 21 -1.05 -1.18 -2.06
CA TRP A 21 -2.46 -1.55 -2.15
C TRP A 21 -3.24 -0.54 -2.99
N SER A 22 -3.59 -0.93 -4.22
CA SER A 22 -4.30 -0.09 -5.19
C SER A 22 -5.65 -0.71 -5.59
N ASN A 23 -6.66 0.13 -5.86
CA ASN A 23 -7.91 -0.30 -6.49
C ASN A 23 -7.78 -0.38 -8.04
N ASN A 24 -6.64 0.02 -8.62
CA ASN A 24 -6.41 -0.05 -10.07
C ASN A 24 -6.22 -1.50 -10.55
N GLN A 25 -6.34 -1.72 -11.86
CA GLN A 25 -6.03 -3.02 -12.46
C GLN A 25 -4.55 -3.39 -12.28
N ARG A 26 -4.25 -4.70 -12.22
CA ARG A 26 -2.88 -5.20 -12.10
C ARG A 26 -1.96 -4.64 -13.18
N THR A 27 -2.39 -4.64 -14.44
CA THR A 27 -1.61 -4.14 -15.57
C THR A 27 -1.20 -2.68 -15.37
N THR A 28 -2.14 -1.81 -15.00
CA THR A 28 -1.87 -0.39 -14.71
C THR A 28 -0.90 -0.24 -13.54
N LEU A 29 -1.05 -1.02 -12.47
CA LEU A 29 -0.14 -0.97 -11.33
C LEU A 29 1.29 -1.39 -11.74
N GLU A 30 1.44 -2.48 -12.48
CA GLU A 30 2.73 -3.00 -12.93
C GLU A 30 3.43 -2.07 -13.92
N GLU A 31 2.67 -1.45 -14.84
CA GLU A 31 3.18 -0.42 -15.75
C GLU A 31 3.75 0.76 -14.96
N ILE A 32 3.00 1.31 -14.01
CA ILE A 32 3.46 2.44 -13.17
C ILE A 32 4.70 2.05 -12.38
N LEU A 33 4.74 0.87 -11.75
CA LEU A 33 5.92 0.44 -10.99
C LEU A 33 7.14 0.25 -11.89
N LYS A 34 6.95 -0.27 -13.10
CA LYS A 34 8.01 -0.51 -14.07
C LYS A 34 8.57 0.79 -14.64
N GLU A 35 7.72 1.69 -15.11
CA GLU A 35 8.13 2.98 -15.68
C GLU A 35 8.93 3.82 -14.68
N ASN A 36 8.66 3.63 -13.39
CA ASN A 36 9.29 4.37 -12.30
C ASN A 36 10.42 3.60 -11.60
N ASN A 37 10.81 2.42 -12.12
CA ASN A 37 11.85 1.56 -11.55
C ASN A 37 11.61 1.16 -10.07
N LEU A 38 10.34 1.00 -9.67
CA LEU A 38 9.93 0.70 -8.29
C LEU A 38 9.66 -0.78 -8.03
N ASN A 39 9.79 -1.64 -9.04
CA ASN A 39 9.43 -3.07 -8.97
C ASN A 39 10.10 -3.83 -7.81
N ASN A 40 11.28 -3.38 -7.37
CA ASN A 40 12.07 -4.04 -6.33
C ASN A 40 11.94 -3.38 -4.95
N LEU A 41 11.15 -2.32 -4.80
CA LEU A 41 11.02 -1.57 -3.54
C LEU A 41 9.93 -2.09 -2.60
N PHE A 42 9.03 -2.91 -3.13
CA PHE A 42 7.85 -3.38 -2.42
C PHE A 42 7.91 -4.89 -2.25
N LYS A 43 7.73 -5.37 -1.02
CA LYS A 43 7.74 -6.79 -0.67
C LYS A 43 6.57 -7.54 -1.32
N SER A 44 5.42 -6.88 -1.45
CA SER A 44 4.25 -7.40 -2.15
C SER A 44 3.34 -6.26 -2.59
N THR A 45 2.49 -6.55 -3.58
CA THR A 45 1.51 -5.60 -4.10
C THR A 45 0.15 -6.26 -4.24
N VAL A 46 -0.91 -5.51 -3.98
CA VAL A 46 -2.31 -5.89 -4.21
C VAL A 46 -2.94 -4.84 -5.11
N SER A 47 -3.57 -5.30 -6.18
CA SER A 47 -4.34 -4.50 -7.12
C SER A 47 -5.82 -4.81 -6.95
N GLY A 48 -6.65 -4.04 -7.65
CA GLY A 48 -8.07 -4.25 -7.68
C GLY A 48 -8.49 -5.59 -8.28
N THR A 49 -7.67 -6.20 -9.15
CA THR A 49 -7.98 -7.52 -9.72
C THR A 49 -7.65 -8.67 -8.78
N ASP A 50 -6.94 -8.41 -7.69
CA ASP A 50 -6.53 -9.43 -6.71
C ASP A 50 -7.58 -9.62 -5.59
N VAL A 51 -8.60 -8.77 -5.56
CA VAL A 51 -9.64 -8.73 -4.52
C VAL A 51 -11.04 -8.79 -5.12
N LYS A 52 -12.00 -9.30 -4.34
CA LYS A 52 -13.42 -9.23 -4.70
C LYS A 52 -14.03 -7.89 -4.28
N LEU A 53 -13.55 -7.34 -3.17
CA LEU A 53 -14.02 -6.08 -2.62
C LEU A 53 -12.87 -5.06 -2.58
N PHE A 54 -13.10 -3.92 -3.21
CA PHE A 54 -12.14 -2.81 -3.23
C PHE A 54 -12.11 -2.08 -1.88
N LYS A 55 -11.07 -1.27 -1.66
CA LYS A 55 -11.08 -0.26 -0.58
C LYS A 55 -12.40 0.53 -0.64
N PRO A 56 -13.11 0.72 0.48
CA PRO A 56 -12.59 0.61 1.85
C PRO A 56 -12.67 -0.78 2.53
N ASP A 57 -13.03 -1.84 1.81
CA ASP A 57 -13.02 -3.19 2.36
C ASP A 57 -11.58 -3.64 2.73
N PRO A 58 -11.36 -4.33 3.87
CA PRO A 58 -10.02 -4.73 4.31
C PRO A 58 -9.43 -5.94 3.55
N GLU A 59 -10.13 -6.55 2.58
CA GLU A 59 -9.65 -7.73 1.85
C GLU A 59 -8.21 -7.56 1.33
N GLY A 60 -7.90 -6.40 0.74
CA GLY A 60 -6.57 -6.15 0.20
C GLY A 60 -5.48 -6.05 1.26
N PHE A 61 -5.78 -5.52 2.45
CA PHE A 61 -4.85 -5.56 3.58
C PHE A 61 -4.58 -7.00 4.02
N TYR A 62 -5.62 -7.85 4.12
CA TYR A 62 -5.45 -9.24 4.55
C TYR A 62 -4.64 -10.10 3.57
N ARG A 63 -4.52 -9.68 2.31
CA ARG A 63 -3.61 -10.29 1.32
C ARG A 63 -2.13 -9.93 1.56
N LEU A 64 -1.87 -8.79 2.22
CA LEU A 64 -0.54 -8.27 2.53
C LEU A 64 -0.09 -8.62 3.97
N TYR A 65 -1.06 -8.79 4.87
CA TYR A 65 -0.86 -8.92 6.31
C TYR A 65 -0.11 -10.21 6.69
N ASP A 66 0.98 -10.04 7.41
CA ASP A 66 1.69 -11.13 8.06
C ASP A 66 1.13 -11.34 9.47
N THR A 67 0.45 -12.47 9.69
CA THR A 67 -0.17 -12.81 10.99
C THR A 67 0.81 -12.95 12.15
N SER A 68 2.12 -13.03 11.89
CA SER A 68 3.15 -13.00 12.93
C SER A 68 3.45 -11.60 13.47
N GLN A 69 2.99 -10.55 12.78
CA GLN A 69 3.17 -9.15 13.17
C GLN A 69 1.91 -8.57 13.81
N ASN A 70 2.06 -7.51 14.60
CA ASN A 70 0.91 -6.82 15.19
C ASN A 70 0.35 -5.81 14.20
N LYS A 71 -0.99 -5.72 14.09
CA LYS A 71 -1.66 -4.72 13.24
C LYS A 71 -1.23 -3.28 13.54
N LYS A 72 -0.92 -2.96 14.81
CA LYS A 72 -0.42 -1.63 15.23
C LYS A 72 0.94 -1.26 14.63
N ASP A 73 1.67 -2.23 14.08
CA ASP A 73 2.96 -2.01 13.43
C ASP A 73 2.81 -1.70 11.93
N TYR A 74 1.57 -1.64 11.43
CA TYR A 74 1.22 -1.27 10.06
C TYR A 74 0.66 0.15 10.01
N LEU A 75 1.09 0.90 9.00
CA LEU A 75 0.62 2.23 8.68
C LEU A 75 0.15 2.27 7.22
N MET A 76 -1.09 2.66 7.00
CA MET A 76 -1.60 2.97 5.66
C MET A 76 -1.34 4.44 5.33
N ILE A 77 -0.73 4.68 4.17
CA ILE A 77 -0.47 6.03 3.65
C ILE A 77 -1.27 6.19 2.36
N GLY A 78 -2.09 7.24 2.27
CA GLY A 78 -2.92 7.50 1.11
C GLY A 78 -3.58 8.88 1.15
N ASP A 79 -4.30 9.22 0.08
CA ASP A 79 -4.86 10.55 -0.17
C ASP A 79 -6.39 10.57 -0.24
N SER A 80 -7.03 9.40 -0.13
CA SER A 80 -8.47 9.29 -0.27
C SER A 80 -9.17 8.89 1.04
N GLU A 81 -10.44 9.26 1.15
CA GLU A 81 -11.32 8.79 2.22
C GLU A 81 -11.47 7.25 2.22
N ASN A 82 -11.32 6.62 1.05
CA ASN A 82 -11.34 5.15 0.94
C ASN A 82 -10.11 4.53 1.60
N ASP A 83 -8.94 5.18 1.54
CA ASP A 83 -7.74 4.71 2.23
C ASP A 83 -7.88 4.83 3.74
N LYS A 84 -8.38 5.97 4.21
CA LYS A 84 -8.65 6.17 5.63
C LYS A 84 -9.59 5.10 6.18
N LYS A 85 -10.74 4.88 5.53
CA LYS A 85 -11.70 3.85 5.95
C LYS A 85 -11.16 2.43 5.81
N ALA A 86 -10.32 2.16 4.79
CA ALA A 86 -9.65 0.88 4.65
C ALA A 86 -8.71 0.59 5.84
N ALA A 87 -7.96 1.59 6.29
CA ALA A 87 -7.09 1.48 7.45
C ALA A 87 -7.90 1.22 8.73
N GLU A 88 -8.97 2.00 8.95
CA GLU A 88 -9.90 1.83 10.08
C GLU A 88 -10.53 0.42 10.09
N ASN A 89 -11.06 -0.04 8.95
CA ASN A 89 -11.66 -1.38 8.81
C ASN A 89 -10.64 -2.51 8.96
N SER A 90 -9.36 -2.25 8.65
CA SER A 90 -8.25 -3.19 8.85
C SER A 90 -7.76 -3.19 10.29
N GLY A 91 -8.05 -2.15 11.07
CA GLY A 91 -7.55 -1.94 12.42
C GLY A 91 -6.06 -1.55 12.46
N ILE A 92 -5.61 -0.73 11.51
CA ILE A 92 -4.23 -0.24 11.39
C ILE A 92 -4.20 1.30 11.39
N ASP A 93 -3.04 1.89 11.64
CA ASP A 93 -2.88 3.34 11.64
C ASP A 93 -3.03 3.91 10.22
N TYR A 94 -3.42 5.19 10.13
CA TYR A 94 -3.56 5.92 8.87
C TYR A 94 -2.83 7.25 8.90
N LEU A 95 -2.12 7.56 7.82
CA LEU A 95 -1.53 8.86 7.55
C LEU A 95 -2.07 9.40 6.22
N TYR A 96 -2.74 10.55 6.29
CA TYR A 96 -3.11 11.31 5.10
C TYR A 96 -1.86 11.92 4.49
N LEU A 97 -1.63 11.68 3.21
CA LEU A 97 -0.61 12.34 2.42
C LEU A 97 -1.28 13.06 1.26
N HIS A 98 -1.06 14.36 1.17
CA HIS A 98 -1.48 15.13 -0.01
C HIS A 98 -0.46 14.86 -1.13
N ILE A 99 -0.87 14.13 -2.17
CA ILE A 99 -0.03 13.71 -3.30
C ILE A 99 -0.44 14.35 -4.62
#